data_AF-A0A1F2QQ99-F1
#
_entry.id   AF-A0A1F2QQ99-F1
#
_cell.length_a   1.000
_cell.length_b   1.000
_cell.length_c   1.000
_cell.angle_alpha   90.00
_cell.angle_beta   90.00
_cell.angle_gamma   90.00
#
_symmetry.space_group_name_H-M   'P 1'
#
loop_
_entity.id
_entity.type
_entity.pdbx_description
1 polymer ?
#
loop_
_entity_poly.entity_id
_entity_poly.type
_entity_poly.pdbx_seq_one_letter_code
_entity_poly.pdbx_strand_id
1 'polypeptide(L)'
;MGMSTLDTADQAWAMLADLGEDERRQQMEARYAALTVLPEEERRARLRVMARVEYTLPEDKLRPFFLSKLRVWLGMDSEVVQKVAASDEAIMDELPGEIAMRRVGVVQTLARSFSLTEQEQLRAVLPRVFGDRGTATASWGPSQGSGLLTQGHVKKPWWAFWKKR
;
A
#
# COMPACT_ATOMS: atom_id res chain seq x y z
N MET A 1 12.40 17.11 28.36
CA MET A 1 11.55 16.31 27.46
C MET A 1 12.00 16.61 26.04
N GLY A 2 12.76 15.71 25.41
CA GLY A 2 13.08 15.83 23.99
C GLY A 2 11.95 15.19 23.21
N MET A 3 11.25 15.94 22.36
CA MET A 3 10.39 15.33 21.34
C MET A 3 11.27 14.44 20.48
N SER A 4 10.87 13.18 20.30
CA SER A 4 11.59 12.27 19.41
C SER A 4 11.56 12.86 18.00
N THR A 5 12.67 12.77 17.27
CA THR A 5 12.76 13.23 15.87
C THR A 5 11.79 12.48 14.94
N LEU A 6 11.25 11.35 15.40
CA LEU A 6 10.15 10.62 14.78
C LEU A 6 8.84 11.41 14.93
N ASP A 7 8.44 11.78 16.15
CA ASP A 7 7.18 12.50 16.44
C ASP A 7 7.04 13.80 15.62
N THR A 8 8.14 14.52 15.38
CA THR A 8 8.15 15.73 14.55
C THR A 8 7.96 15.42 13.06
N ALA A 9 8.58 14.34 12.55
CA ALA A 9 8.44 13.93 11.15
C ALA A 9 7.02 13.42 10.85
N ASP A 10 6.40 12.79 11.85
CA ASP A 10 5.05 12.24 11.85
C ASP A 10 4.01 13.35 11.71
N GLN A 11 4.07 14.36 12.59
CA GLN A 11 3.18 15.52 12.52
C GLN A 11 3.34 16.24 11.18
N ALA A 12 4.59 16.39 10.71
CA ALA A 12 4.84 17.04 9.45
C ALA A 12 4.24 16.27 8.25
N TRP A 13 4.02 14.95 8.35
CA TRP A 13 3.37 14.17 7.29
C TRP A 13 1.86 14.41 7.26
N ALA A 14 1.18 14.35 8.41
CA ALA A 14 -0.25 14.67 8.52
C ALA A 14 -0.55 16.09 8.04
N MET A 15 0.32 17.05 8.37
CA MET A 15 0.17 18.45 7.96
C MET A 15 0.09 18.64 6.44
N LEU A 16 0.62 17.71 5.64
CA LEU A 16 0.50 17.81 4.18
C LEU A 16 -0.97 17.73 3.72
N ALA A 17 -1.87 17.17 4.53
CA ALA A 17 -3.29 17.10 4.25
C ALA A 17 -3.97 18.47 4.16
N ASP A 18 -3.39 19.49 4.80
CA ASP A 18 -3.91 20.87 4.80
C ASP A 18 -3.39 21.70 3.63
N LEU A 19 -2.46 21.17 2.84
CA LEU A 19 -1.89 21.84 1.68
C LEU A 19 -2.78 21.67 0.44
N GLY A 20 -2.62 22.60 -0.52
CA GLY A 20 -3.18 22.47 -1.87
C GLY A 20 -2.58 21.28 -2.62
N GLU A 21 -3.27 20.78 -3.65
CA GLU A 21 -2.89 19.55 -4.38
C GLU A 21 -1.44 19.57 -4.87
N ASP A 22 -1.02 20.63 -5.56
CA ASP A 22 0.32 20.69 -6.17
C ASP A 22 1.42 20.74 -5.13
N GLU A 23 1.26 21.56 -4.09
CA GLU A 23 2.22 21.67 -2.98
C GLU A 23 2.27 20.36 -2.18
N ARG A 24 1.12 19.75 -1.89
CA ARG A 24 1.02 18.44 -1.23
C ARG A 24 1.80 17.39 -2.02
N ARG A 25 1.60 17.32 -3.35
CA ARG A 25 2.29 16.35 -4.20
C ARG A 25 3.81 16.57 -4.21
N GLN A 26 4.26 17.82 -4.38
CA GLN A 26 5.69 18.15 -4.36
C GLN A 26 6.36 17.76 -3.04
N GLN A 27 5.72 18.06 -1.91
CA GLN A 27 6.23 17.72 -0.58
C GLN A 27 6.21 16.20 -0.32
N MET A 28 5.18 15.50 -0.80
CA MET A 28 5.12 14.04 -0.72
C MET A 28 6.24 13.38 -1.53
N GLU A 29 6.45 13.83 -2.77
CA GLU A 29 7.51 13.32 -3.65
C GLU A 29 8.89 13.51 -3.04
N ALA A 30 9.19 14.71 -2.54
CA ALA A 30 10.46 15.01 -1.87
C ALA A 30 10.70 14.09 -0.66
N ARG A 31 9.65 13.79 0.12
CA ARG A 31 9.76 12.86 1.25
C ARG A 31 9.99 11.42 0.79
N TYR A 32 9.29 10.94 -0.24
CA TYR A 32 9.55 9.60 -0.77
C TYR A 32 10.97 9.47 -1.33
N ALA A 33 11.48 10.51 -2.02
CA ALA A 33 12.87 10.55 -2.45
C ALA A 33 13.85 10.51 -1.26
N ALA A 34 13.55 11.22 -0.17
CA ALA A 34 14.37 11.13 1.04
C ALA A 34 14.32 9.74 1.71
N LEU A 35 13.22 9.00 1.58
CA LEU A 35 13.12 7.63 2.10
C LEU A 35 13.96 6.63 1.31
N THR A 36 14.23 6.85 0.02
CA THR A 36 14.97 5.88 -0.80
C THR A 36 16.46 5.82 -0.49
N VAL A 37 17.03 6.88 0.07
CA VAL A 37 18.43 6.89 0.52
C VAL A 37 18.64 6.22 1.88
N LEU A 38 17.56 5.99 2.65
CA LEU A 38 17.64 5.31 3.94
C LEU A 38 17.87 3.80 3.80
N PRO A 39 18.53 3.17 4.79
CA PRO A 39 18.52 1.71 4.95
C PRO A 39 17.10 1.16 5.05
N GLU A 40 16.90 -0.10 4.66
CA GLU A 40 15.57 -0.70 4.57
C GLU A 40 14.79 -0.69 5.89
N GLU A 41 15.43 -1.10 6.98
CA GLU A 41 14.81 -1.12 8.31
C GLU A 41 14.38 0.29 8.77
N GLU A 42 15.20 1.30 8.52
CA GLU A 42 14.86 2.68 8.86
C GLU A 42 13.74 3.23 7.97
N ARG A 43 13.79 2.93 6.67
CA ARG A 43 12.70 3.29 5.73
C ARG A 43 11.38 2.66 6.16
N ARG A 44 11.36 1.37 6.51
CA ARG A 44 10.15 0.68 7.01
C ARG A 44 9.66 1.31 8.31
N ALA A 45 10.56 1.59 9.26
CA ALA A 45 10.19 2.27 10.49
C ALA A 45 9.51 3.62 10.22
N ARG A 46 10.07 4.46 9.33
CA ARG A 46 9.49 5.75 8.94
C ARG A 46 8.13 5.60 8.24
N LEU A 47 8.04 4.69 7.27
CA LEU A 47 6.78 4.41 6.56
C LEU A 47 5.68 3.91 7.50
N ARG A 48 6.03 3.09 8.50
CA ARG A 48 5.07 2.59 9.49
C ARG A 48 4.46 3.73 10.29
N VAL A 49 5.27 4.71 10.69
CA VAL A 49 4.73 5.84 11.45
C VAL A 49 3.93 6.78 10.55
N MET A 50 4.41 7.07 9.34
CA MET A 50 3.63 7.80 8.33
C MET A 50 2.26 7.17 8.11
N ALA A 51 2.21 5.84 7.93
CA ALA A 51 0.96 5.11 7.75
C ALA A 51 0.03 5.25 8.97
N ARG A 52 0.53 5.16 10.20
CA ARG A 52 -0.29 5.35 11.40
C ARG A 52 -0.92 6.75 11.45
N VAL A 53 -0.13 7.77 11.12
CA VAL A 53 -0.58 9.17 11.11
C VAL A 53 -1.57 9.46 9.97
N GLU A 54 -1.42 8.81 8.82
CA GLU A 54 -2.41 8.94 7.73
C GLU A 54 -3.82 8.61 8.22
N TYR A 55 -3.98 7.57 9.04
CA TYR A 55 -5.29 7.15 9.54
C TYR A 55 -5.78 7.91 10.77
N THR A 56 -5.01 8.87 11.30
CA THR A 56 -5.52 9.85 12.27
C THR A 56 -6.13 11.08 11.57
N LEU A 57 -5.98 11.20 10.25
CA LEU A 57 -6.60 12.28 9.50
C LEU A 57 -8.13 12.15 9.50
N PRO A 58 -8.85 13.30 9.54
CA PRO A 58 -10.28 13.35 9.28
C PRO A 58 -10.65 12.71 7.92
N GLU A 59 -11.82 12.06 7.85
CA GLU A 59 -12.26 11.33 6.64
C GLU A 59 -12.31 12.21 5.38
N ASP A 60 -12.72 13.47 5.54
CA ASP A 60 -12.76 14.48 4.47
C ASP A 60 -11.38 14.83 3.90
N LYS A 61 -10.32 14.65 4.71
CA LYS A 61 -8.92 14.88 4.30
C LYS A 61 -8.23 13.62 3.84
N LEU A 62 -8.60 12.46 4.38
CA LEU A 62 -7.99 11.17 4.09
C LEU A 62 -8.06 10.86 2.59
N ARG A 63 -9.24 11.01 1.99
CA ARG A 63 -9.45 10.65 0.59
C ARG A 63 -8.62 11.52 -0.40
N PRO A 64 -8.62 12.86 -0.33
CA PRO A 64 -7.72 13.69 -1.13
C PRO A 64 -6.24 13.37 -0.88
N PHE A 65 -5.85 13.15 0.37
CA PHE A 65 -4.47 12.82 0.73
C PHE A 65 -3.98 11.55 0.03
N PHE A 66 -4.76 10.47 0.11
CA PHE A 66 -4.43 9.21 -0.57
C PHE A 66 -4.43 9.34 -2.09
N LEU A 67 -5.34 10.15 -2.66
CA LEU A 67 -5.36 10.40 -4.10
C LEU A 67 -4.07 11.08 -4.57
N SER A 68 -3.59 12.10 -3.84
CA SER A 68 -2.32 12.75 -4.14
C SER A 68 -1.13 11.80 -3.98
N LYS A 69 -1.13 10.97 -2.93
CA LYS A 69 -0.10 9.94 -2.71
C LYS A 69 0.00 8.97 -3.89
N LEU A 70 -1.14 8.47 -4.39
CA LEU A 70 -1.16 7.58 -5.57
C LEU A 70 -0.69 8.30 -6.84
N ARG A 71 -1.07 9.57 -7.04
CA ARG A 71 -0.58 10.39 -8.17
C ARG A 71 0.92 10.64 -8.11
N VAL A 72 1.47 10.84 -6.92
CA VAL A 72 2.92 10.98 -6.73
C VAL A 72 3.61 9.69 -7.14
N TRP A 73 3.12 8.54 -6.67
CA TRP A 73 3.72 7.24 -7.03
C TRP A 73 3.69 6.96 -8.53
N LEU A 74 2.62 7.36 -9.22
CA LEU A 74 2.51 7.27 -10.68
C LEU A 74 3.45 8.21 -11.45
N GLY A 75 3.83 9.34 -10.84
CA GLY A 75 4.73 10.33 -11.45
C GLY A 75 6.21 10.13 -11.12
N MET A 76 6.54 9.29 -10.14
CA MET A 76 7.91 9.02 -9.74
C MET A 76 8.60 8.01 -10.67
N ASP A 77 9.93 8.05 -10.67
CA ASP A 77 10.74 7.04 -11.33
C ASP A 77 10.40 5.61 -10.85
N SER A 78 10.36 4.66 -11.79
CA SER A 78 9.91 3.30 -11.52
C SER A 78 10.77 2.55 -10.49
N GLU A 79 12.09 2.78 -10.48
CA GLU A 79 12.97 2.11 -9.51
C GLU A 79 12.77 2.70 -8.11
N VAL A 80 12.59 4.02 -8.04
CA VAL A 80 12.34 4.75 -6.80
C VAL A 80 11.00 4.31 -6.18
N VAL A 81 9.92 4.29 -6.97
CA VAL A 81 8.60 3.88 -6.47
C VAL A 81 8.59 2.41 -6.07
N GLN A 82 9.23 1.51 -6.82
CA GLN A 82 9.31 0.08 -6.45
C GLN A 82 10.01 -0.12 -5.11
N LYS A 83 11.11 0.60 -4.86
CA LYS A 83 11.85 0.51 -3.58
C LYS A 83 11.02 0.97 -2.38
N VAL A 84 10.31 2.09 -2.54
CA VAL A 84 9.40 2.60 -1.48
C VAL A 84 8.21 1.66 -1.30
N ALA A 85 7.56 1.26 -2.39
CA ALA A 85 6.38 0.43 -2.37
C ALA A 85 6.66 -0.97 -1.78
N ALA A 86 7.81 -1.57 -2.07
CA ALA A 86 8.22 -2.83 -1.44
C ALA A 86 8.35 -2.70 0.10
N SER A 87 8.89 -1.57 0.58
CA SER A 87 8.99 -1.30 2.01
C SER A 87 7.61 -1.02 2.63
N ASP A 88 6.75 -0.32 1.90
CA ASP A 88 5.38 -0.01 2.30
C ASP A 88 4.48 -1.26 2.33
N GLU A 89 4.67 -2.21 1.42
CA GLU A 89 3.99 -3.50 1.40
C GLU A 89 4.46 -4.39 2.56
N ALA A 90 5.75 -4.34 2.91
CA ALA A 90 6.31 -5.10 4.03
C ALA A 90 5.72 -4.66 5.38
N ILE A 91 5.50 -3.36 5.59
CA ILE A 91 4.92 -2.86 6.85
C ILE A 91 3.44 -3.23 7.01
N MET A 92 2.74 -3.69 5.96
CA MET A 92 1.32 -4.07 6.06
C MET A 92 1.10 -5.19 7.09
N ASP A 93 2.06 -6.10 7.26
CA ASP A 93 1.99 -7.20 8.24
C ASP A 93 2.18 -6.71 9.69
N GLU A 94 2.65 -5.47 9.87
CA GLU A 94 2.98 -4.87 11.17
C GLU A 94 1.98 -3.77 11.59
N LEU A 95 1.07 -3.40 10.68
CA LEU A 95 0.01 -2.45 10.97
C LEU A 95 -1.14 -3.14 11.73
N PRO A 96 -1.87 -2.43 12.60
CA PRO A 96 -3.13 -2.93 13.13
C PRO A 96 -4.07 -3.37 12.00
N GLY A 97 -4.74 -4.52 12.16
CA GLY A 97 -5.56 -5.11 11.10
C GLY A 97 -6.64 -4.17 10.54
N GLU A 98 -7.25 -3.34 11.40
CA GLU A 98 -8.22 -2.32 11.00
C GLU A 98 -7.61 -1.28 10.04
N ILE A 99 -6.39 -0.83 10.33
CA ILE A 99 -5.65 0.12 9.49
C ILE A 99 -5.30 -0.54 8.15
N ALA A 100 -4.78 -1.77 8.17
CA ALA A 100 -4.43 -2.50 6.96
C ALA A 100 -5.65 -2.70 6.05
N MET A 101 -6.78 -3.14 6.60
CA MET A 101 -8.03 -3.31 5.84
C MET A 101 -8.58 -1.99 5.30
N ARG A 102 -8.59 -0.93 6.12
CA ARG A 102 -9.04 0.40 5.68
C ARG A 102 -8.17 0.91 4.53
N ARG A 103 -6.87 0.67 4.58
CA ARG A 103 -5.94 0.99 3.49
C ARG A 103 -6.30 0.31 2.20
N VAL A 104 -6.51 -1.00 2.24
CA VAL A 104 -6.91 -1.77 1.06
C VAL A 104 -8.20 -1.20 0.48
N GLY A 105 -9.21 -0.96 1.31
CA GLY A 105 -10.49 -0.41 0.86
C GLY A 105 -10.37 0.98 0.23
N VAL A 106 -9.62 1.90 0.86
CA VAL A 106 -9.43 3.27 0.36
C VAL A 106 -8.69 3.27 -0.96
N VAL A 107 -7.55 2.56 -1.06
CA VAL A 107 -6.75 2.55 -2.27
C VAL A 107 -7.48 1.87 -3.43
N GLN A 108 -8.15 0.73 -3.20
CA GLN A 108 -8.94 0.07 -4.25
C GLN A 108 -10.10 0.96 -4.74
N THR A 109 -10.74 1.70 -3.85
CA THR A 109 -11.82 2.63 -4.21
C THR A 109 -11.28 3.80 -5.04
N LEU A 110 -10.16 4.38 -4.61
CA LEU A 110 -9.52 5.50 -5.30
C LEU A 110 -8.89 5.10 -6.63
N ALA A 111 -8.35 3.89 -6.75
CA ALA A 111 -7.79 3.39 -7.99
C ALA A 111 -8.79 3.48 -9.16
N ARG A 112 -10.10 3.37 -8.89
CA ARG A 112 -11.15 3.49 -9.90
C ARG A 112 -11.25 4.88 -10.55
N SER A 113 -10.68 5.92 -9.95
CA SER A 113 -10.63 7.26 -10.55
C SER A 113 -9.47 7.47 -11.53
N PHE A 114 -8.57 6.50 -11.65
CA PHE A 114 -7.44 6.54 -12.57
C PHE A 114 -7.76 5.80 -13.87
N SER A 115 -7.02 6.09 -14.93
CA SER A 115 -7.10 5.35 -16.19
C SER A 115 -6.70 3.88 -16.01
N LEU A 116 -7.07 3.02 -16.97
CA LEU A 116 -6.72 1.59 -16.91
C LEU A 116 -5.19 1.37 -16.86
N THR A 117 -4.42 2.14 -17.63
CA THR A 117 -2.96 2.08 -17.63
C THR A 117 -2.38 2.45 -16.27
N GLU A 118 -2.87 3.52 -15.64
CA GLU A 118 -2.44 3.92 -14.29
C GLU A 118 -2.85 2.89 -13.23
N GLN A 119 -4.03 2.28 -13.36
CA GLN A 119 -4.46 1.19 -12.47
C GLN A 119 -3.54 -0.04 -12.57
N GLU A 120 -3.06 -0.37 -13.77
CA GLU A 120 -2.09 -1.45 -13.98
C GLU A 120 -0.73 -1.12 -13.36
N GLN A 121 -0.26 0.12 -13.52
CA GLN A 121 0.96 0.60 -12.86
C GLN A 121 0.83 0.53 -11.33
N LEU A 122 -0.28 1.03 -10.77
CA LEU A 122 -0.56 0.93 -9.33
C LEU A 122 -0.61 -0.52 -8.85
N ARG A 123 -1.17 -1.44 -9.64
CA ARG A 123 -1.20 -2.87 -9.32
C ARG A 123 0.19 -3.49 -9.30
N ALA A 124 1.09 -3.06 -10.19
CA ALA A 124 2.46 -3.56 -10.23
C ALA A 124 3.27 -3.14 -8.99
N VAL A 125 2.99 -1.95 -8.42
CA VAL A 125 3.70 -1.45 -7.22
C VAL A 125 3.04 -1.86 -5.91
N LEU A 126 1.73 -2.10 -5.87
CA LEU A 126 0.96 -2.45 -4.66
C LEU A 126 0.21 -3.79 -4.79
N PRO A 127 0.92 -4.92 -4.99
CA PRO A 127 0.27 -6.20 -5.28
C PRO A 127 -0.68 -6.66 -4.16
N ARG A 128 -0.37 -6.49 -2.88
CA ARG A 128 -1.26 -6.92 -1.78
C ARG A 128 -2.55 -6.12 -1.74
N VAL A 129 -2.48 -4.81 -2.01
CA VAL A 129 -3.66 -3.94 -2.01
C VAL A 129 -4.65 -4.33 -3.11
N PHE A 130 -4.17 -4.70 -4.29
CA PHE A 130 -5.05 -5.05 -5.40
C PHE A 130 -5.45 -6.53 -5.42
N GLY A 131 -4.93 -7.31 -4.48
CA GLY A 131 -5.05 -8.76 -4.46
C GLY A 131 -4.17 -9.35 -5.55
N ASP A 132 -3.17 -10.12 -5.15
CA ASP A 132 -2.43 -10.92 -6.11
C ASP A 132 -3.42 -11.89 -6.79
N ARG A 133 -3.46 -11.91 -8.12
CA ARG A 133 -4.22 -12.93 -8.86
C ARG A 133 -3.57 -14.32 -8.72
N GLY A 134 -2.44 -14.41 -8.02
CA GLY A 134 -1.78 -15.65 -7.61
C GLY A 134 -2.12 -16.06 -6.17
N THR A 135 -2.97 -17.08 -6.05
CA THR A 135 -3.08 -18.04 -4.92
C THR A 135 -3.33 -17.47 -3.52
N ALA A 136 -4.61 -17.48 -3.13
CA ALA A 136 -5.06 -17.59 -1.75
C ALA A 136 -4.67 -18.94 -1.12
N THR A 137 -3.37 -19.20 -0.96
CA THR A 137 -2.84 -20.32 -0.18
C THR A 137 -1.61 -19.88 0.60
N ALA A 138 -1.62 -20.13 1.91
CA ALA A 138 -0.58 -19.86 2.92
C ALA A 138 -0.50 -18.39 3.37
N SER A 139 -1.22 -17.97 4.42
CA SER A 139 -0.68 -18.15 5.78
C SER A 139 -1.73 -18.16 6.91
N TRP A 140 -3.03 -18.18 6.60
CA TRP A 140 -4.06 -18.37 7.62
C TRP A 140 -4.46 -19.84 7.72
N GLY A 141 -3.52 -20.67 8.21
CA GLY A 141 -3.80 -22.04 8.59
C GLY A 141 -4.11 -22.12 10.09
N PRO A 142 -5.33 -22.47 10.52
CA PRO A 142 -5.53 -22.93 11.90
C PRO A 142 -4.70 -24.20 12.10
N SER A 143 -3.96 -24.23 13.20
CA SER A 143 -3.19 -25.37 13.68
C SER A 143 -4.08 -26.60 13.90
N GLN A 144 -3.94 -27.62 13.06
CA GLN A 144 -4.33 -29.03 13.26
C GLN A 144 -3.74 -29.81 12.06
N GLY A 145 -2.81 -30.74 12.21
CA GLY A 145 -3.00 -32.05 12.84
C GLY A 145 -3.02 -33.11 11.72
N SER A 146 -1.96 -33.94 11.66
CA SER A 146 -1.85 -35.28 11.06
C SER A 146 -2.53 -35.65 9.73
N GLY A 147 -1.77 -36.27 8.81
CA GLY A 147 -2.30 -37.41 8.02
C GLY A 147 -2.04 -37.41 6.51
N LEU A 148 -1.15 -38.33 6.11
CA LEU A 148 -1.06 -39.11 4.86
C LEU A 148 -2.00 -38.84 3.64
N LEU A 149 -1.34 -38.87 2.48
CA LEU A 149 -1.69 -39.48 1.18
C LEU A 149 -2.62 -38.79 0.15
N THR A 150 -2.17 -38.97 -1.11
CA THR A 150 -2.90 -39.15 -2.39
C THR A 150 -3.31 -37.97 -3.29
N GLN A 151 -2.72 -38.02 -4.50
CA GLN A 151 -3.27 -37.81 -5.86
C GLN A 151 -4.11 -36.56 -6.20
N GLY A 152 -3.50 -35.71 -7.04
CA GLY A 152 -3.95 -35.35 -8.40
C GLY A 152 -5.43 -35.01 -8.65
N HIS A 153 -5.71 -33.72 -8.86
CA HIS A 153 -6.74 -33.25 -9.78
C HIS A 153 -6.32 -31.89 -10.37
N VAL A 154 -6.00 -31.86 -11.68
CA VAL A 154 -5.86 -30.62 -12.44
C VAL A 154 -7.24 -29.97 -12.52
N LYS A 155 -7.48 -28.94 -11.69
CA LYS A 155 -8.69 -28.14 -11.76
C LYS A 155 -8.58 -27.21 -12.97
N LYS A 156 -9.48 -27.40 -13.95
CA LYS A 156 -9.68 -26.43 -15.02
C LYS A 156 -10.01 -25.07 -14.40
N PRO A 157 -9.44 -23.97 -14.90
CA PRO A 157 -9.72 -22.68 -14.34
C PRO A 157 -11.18 -22.25 -14.56
N TRP A 158 -11.73 -21.55 -13.58
CA TRP A 158 -13.13 -21.14 -13.50
C TRP A 158 -13.59 -20.20 -14.63
N TRP A 159 -12.67 -19.63 -15.41
CA TRP A 159 -12.97 -18.79 -16.57
C TRP A 159 -13.44 -19.55 -17.83
N ALA A 160 -13.40 -20.89 -17.85
CA ALA A 160 -13.87 -21.70 -18.98
C ALA A 160 -15.40 -21.68 -19.21
N PHE A 161 -16.18 -21.03 -18.35
CA PHE A 161 -17.65 -20.97 -18.45
C PHE A 161 -18.19 -19.93 -19.46
N TRP A 162 -17.42 -18.90 -19.81
CA TRP A 162 -17.95 -17.74 -20.58
C TRP A 162 -17.73 -17.82 -22.09
N LYS A 163 -17.25 -18.95 -22.63
CA LYS A 163 -16.92 -19.10 -24.06
C LYS A 163 -18.03 -19.70 -24.93
N LYS A 164 -19.31 -19.51 -24.57
CA LYS A 164 -20.46 -19.82 -25.44
C LYS A 164 -21.59 -18.80 -25.28
N ARG A 165 -21.57 -17.74 -26.09
CA ARG A 165 -22.61 -17.43 -27.09
C ARG A 165 -22.20 -16.23 -27.92
#